data_AF-A0A562M3G2-F1
#
_entry.id   AF-A0A562M3G2-F1
#
_cell.length_a   1.000
_cell.length_b   1.000
_cell.length_c   1.000
_cell.angle_alpha   90.00
_cell.angle_beta   90.00
_cell.angle_gamma   90.00
#
_symmetry.space_group_name_H-M   'P 1'
#
loop_
_entity.id
_entity.type
_entity.pdbx_description
1 polymer ?
#
loop_
_entity_poly.entity_id
_entity_poly.type
_entity_poly.pdbx_seq_one_letter_code
_entity_poly.pdbx_strand_id
1 'polypeptide(L)'
;MVVGLWGYIIYKIFAAVSDDDQGPRQAQKNFVQNVSDLSFYNQKKTTALLLNYPDPMLKNVVADTVPSAPVTPAVNNYVAPPVQSYQSEPQINVGYIGFIENLNDKKPTAIVTIMDKQYMMNVGDEQNGVKLIAINHGQITIKAHGKNKTIFKNDN
;
A
#
# COMPACT_ATOMS: atom_id res chain seq x y z
N MET A 1 16.44 62.46 7.33
CA MET A 1 15.38 61.51 6.93
C MET A 1 15.89 60.09 6.68
N VAL A 2 17.06 59.88 6.06
CA VAL A 2 17.58 58.54 5.72
C VAL A 2 17.90 57.66 6.94
N VAL A 3 18.41 58.26 8.03
CA VAL A 3 18.78 57.53 9.26
C VAL A 3 17.56 56.87 9.94
N GLY A 4 16.39 57.52 9.90
CA GLY A 4 15.16 56.95 10.47
C GLY A 4 14.65 55.74 9.68
N LEU A 5 14.78 55.79 8.35
CA LEU A 5 14.40 54.68 7.47
C LEU A 5 15.31 53.46 7.71
N TRP A 6 16.62 53.65 7.80
CA TRP A 6 17.56 52.57 8.10
C TRP A 6 17.41 52.02 9.51
N GLY A 7 17.18 52.88 10.50
CA GLY A 7 16.87 52.43 11.87
C GLY A 7 15.62 51.55 11.92
N TYR A 8 14.58 51.90 11.16
CA TYR A 8 13.35 51.11 11.09
C TYR A 8 13.56 49.74 10.43
N ILE A 9 14.33 49.68 9.34
CA ILE A 9 14.66 48.42 8.65
C ILE A 9 15.43 47.48 9.58
N ILE A 10 16.44 48.00 10.27
CA ILE A 10 17.26 47.22 11.21
C ILE A 10 16.40 46.71 12.38
N TYR A 11 15.56 47.57 12.97
CA TYR A 11 14.65 47.20 14.06
C TYR A 11 13.71 46.05 13.66
N LYS A 12 13.11 46.11 12.45
CA LYS A 12 12.23 45.07 11.92
C LYS A 12 12.91 43.70 11.81
N ILE A 13 14.17 43.68 11.35
CA ILE A 13 14.95 42.45 11.19
C ILE A 13 15.23 41.81 12.55
N PHE A 14 15.70 42.61 13.52
CA PHE A 14 16.00 42.09 14.86
C PHE A 14 14.73 41.67 15.63
N ALA A 15 13.61 42.38 15.47
CA ALA A 15 12.34 42.01 16.08
C ALA A 15 11.79 40.68 15.52
N ALA A 16 11.91 40.44 14.21
CA ALA A 16 11.48 39.19 13.58
C ALA A 16 12.34 37.97 13.95
N VAL A 17 13.62 38.18 14.26
CA VAL A 17 14.54 37.10 14.69
C VAL A 17 14.44 36.82 16.19
N SER A 18 14.04 37.81 17.00
CA SER A 18 13.94 37.66 18.46
C SER A 18 12.62 37.03 18.92
N ASP A 19 11.60 36.97 18.06
CA ASP A 19 10.29 36.37 18.36
C ASP A 19 10.21 34.89 17.93
N ASP A 20 11.36 34.22 17.82
CA ASP A 20 11.45 32.81 17.45
C ASP A 20 11.48 31.89 18.68
N ASP A 21 10.34 31.79 19.36
CA ASP A 21 10.08 30.69 20.31
C ASP A 21 9.46 29.45 19.60
N GLN A 22 9.56 29.38 18.27
CA GLN A 22 9.07 28.27 17.45
C GLN A 22 10.04 27.95 16.30
N GLY A 23 11.34 27.90 16.60
CA GLY A 23 12.30 27.30 15.67
C GLY A 23 11.86 25.85 15.33
N PRO A 24 12.14 25.34 14.11
CA PRO A 24 11.73 24.01 13.72
C PRO A 24 12.38 22.97 14.64
N ARG A 25 11.58 22.41 15.56
CA ARG A 25 12.01 21.37 16.49
C ARG A 25 12.42 20.14 15.67
N GLN A 26 13.72 19.90 15.57
CA GLN A 26 14.21 18.65 15.01
C GLN A 26 13.83 17.50 15.95
N ALA A 27 12.87 16.69 15.53
CA ALA A 27 12.46 15.50 16.26
C ALA A 27 13.65 14.52 16.34
N GLN A 28 14.14 14.25 17.56
CA GLN A 28 15.08 13.18 17.81
C GLN A 28 14.39 11.84 17.52
N LYS A 29 14.85 11.16 16.47
CA LYS A 29 14.38 9.83 16.09
C LYS A 29 15.02 8.80 17.03
N ASN A 30 14.29 8.40 18.07
CA ASN A 30 14.64 7.19 18.81
C ASN A 30 14.15 5.98 17.99
N PHE A 31 15.05 5.40 17.22
CA PHE A 31 14.79 4.17 16.48
C PHE A 31 14.88 2.99 17.45
N VAL A 32 13.74 2.52 17.93
CA VAL A 32 13.65 1.21 18.59
C VAL A 32 13.35 0.22 17.48
N GLN A 33 14.36 -0.57 17.10
CA GLN A 33 14.21 -1.67 16.16
C GLN A 33 13.36 -2.77 16.81
N ASN A 34 12.04 -2.65 16.69
CA ASN A 34 11.14 -3.74 17.06
C ASN A 34 11.17 -4.74 15.90
N VAL A 35 11.96 -5.80 16.05
CA VAL A 35 11.91 -6.97 15.17
C VAL A 35 10.55 -7.62 15.39
N SER A 36 9.57 -7.24 14.58
CA SER A 36 8.21 -7.75 14.66
C SER A 36 8.23 -9.26 14.49
N ASP A 37 7.67 -9.95 15.50
CA ASP A 37 7.54 -11.40 15.54
C ASP A 37 6.69 -11.87 14.35
N LEU A 38 7.30 -12.57 13.40
CA LEU A 38 6.66 -13.09 12.18
C LEU A 38 5.75 -14.31 12.46
N SER A 39 5.55 -14.70 13.72
CA SER A 39 4.72 -15.83 14.13
C SER A 39 3.26 -15.78 13.66
N PHE A 40 2.75 -14.59 13.29
CA PHE A 40 1.39 -14.40 12.78
C PHE A 40 1.22 -14.79 11.29
N TYR A 41 2.30 -14.97 10.52
CA TYR A 41 2.21 -15.43 9.14
C TYR A 41 2.05 -16.96 9.07
N ASN A 42 0.82 -17.45 9.15
CA ASN A 42 0.50 -18.85 8.82
C ASN A 42 0.21 -19.00 7.32
N GLN A 43 0.97 -19.84 6.63
CA GLN A 43 0.67 -20.26 5.25
C GLN A 43 -0.69 -20.98 5.24
N LYS A 44 -1.65 -20.47 4.46
CA LYS A 44 -3.00 -21.04 4.38
C LYS A 44 -2.90 -22.48 3.86
N LYS A 45 -3.45 -23.45 4.60
CA LYS A 45 -3.47 -24.85 4.16
C LYS A 45 -4.30 -24.98 2.88
N THR A 46 -3.65 -25.31 1.76
CA THR A 46 -4.33 -25.68 0.53
C THR A 46 -5.10 -26.97 0.77
N THR A 47 -6.43 -26.89 0.72
CA THR A 47 -7.30 -28.08 0.79
C THR A 47 -7.26 -28.77 -0.57
N ALA A 48 -6.67 -29.96 -0.64
CA ALA A 48 -6.80 -30.82 -1.82
C ALA A 48 -8.24 -31.32 -1.91
N LEU A 49 -8.94 -30.99 -3.01
CA LEU A 49 -10.26 -31.54 -3.27
C LEU A 49 -10.13 -33.01 -3.68
N LEU A 50 -10.55 -33.91 -2.79
CA LEU A 50 -10.72 -35.34 -3.08
C LEU A 50 -12.04 -35.53 -3.86
N LEU A 51 -12.01 -35.28 -5.16
CA LEU A 51 -13.17 -35.42 -6.04
C LEU A 51 -13.35 -36.89 -6.42
N ASN A 52 -14.14 -37.65 -5.65
CA ASN A 52 -14.60 -38.99 -6.00
C ASN A 52 -16.08 -38.96 -6.43
N TYR A 53 -16.43 -38.14 -7.42
CA TYR A 53 -17.75 -38.17 -8.02
C TYR A 53 -17.65 -38.37 -9.54
N PRO A 54 -18.57 -39.15 -10.15
CA PRO A 54 -18.64 -39.29 -11.60
C PRO A 54 -19.08 -37.98 -12.25
N ASP A 55 -18.40 -37.57 -13.33
CA ASP A 55 -18.70 -36.32 -14.04
C ASP A 55 -20.19 -36.29 -14.48
N PRO A 56 -20.99 -35.31 -14.01
CA PRO A 56 -22.41 -35.21 -14.32
C PRO A 56 -22.70 -34.90 -15.79
N MET A 57 -21.71 -34.49 -16.59
CA MET A 57 -21.88 -34.23 -18.02
C MET A 57 -21.87 -35.52 -18.88
N LEU A 58 -21.45 -36.66 -18.33
CA LEU A 58 -21.36 -37.94 -19.06
C LEU A 58 -22.63 -38.81 -18.99
N LYS A 59 -23.68 -38.38 -18.28
CA LYS A 59 -24.84 -39.24 -17.94
C LYS A 59 -25.67 -39.74 -19.13
N ASN A 60 -25.57 -39.12 -20.31
CA ASN A 60 -26.46 -39.41 -21.44
C ASN A 60 -25.71 -39.68 -22.77
N VAL A 61 -24.43 -40.02 -22.73
CA VAL A 61 -23.74 -40.46 -23.95
C VAL A 61 -23.91 -41.96 -24.07
N VAL A 62 -24.97 -42.39 -24.76
CA VAL A 62 -25.03 -43.76 -25.31
C VAL A 62 -23.93 -43.83 -26.35
N ALA A 63 -22.79 -44.41 -25.96
CA ALA A 63 -21.73 -44.69 -26.90
C ALA A 63 -22.23 -45.79 -27.84
N ASP A 64 -22.51 -45.43 -29.09
CA ASP A 64 -22.56 -46.41 -30.17
C ASP A 64 -21.23 -47.17 -30.12
N THR A 65 -21.32 -48.48 -29.89
CA THR A 65 -20.18 -49.37 -29.81
C THR A 65 -19.62 -49.57 -31.22
N VAL A 66 -18.80 -48.62 -31.65
CA VAL A 66 -17.97 -48.77 -32.85
C VAL A 66 -16.93 -49.85 -32.54
N PRO A 67 -16.75 -50.88 -33.41
CA PRO A 67 -15.78 -51.94 -33.17
C PRO A 67 -14.39 -51.37 -32.90
N SER A 68 -13.72 -51.90 -31.88
CA SER A 68 -12.36 -51.50 -31.48
C SER A 68 -11.39 -51.63 -32.66
N ALA A 69 -11.11 -50.50 -33.31
CA ALA A 69 -9.90 -50.34 -34.08
C ALA A 69 -8.71 -50.28 -33.09
N PRO A 70 -7.53 -50.84 -33.45
CA PRO A 70 -6.35 -50.75 -32.60
C PRO A 70 -6.01 -49.28 -32.36
N VAL A 71 -6.10 -48.87 -31.09
CA VAL A 71 -5.77 -47.53 -30.64
C VAL A 71 -4.28 -47.34 -30.83
N THR A 72 -3.89 -46.62 -31.89
CA THR A 72 -2.54 -46.09 -31.99
C THR A 72 -2.38 -45.05 -30.87
N PRO A 73 -1.32 -45.11 -30.05
CA PRO A 73 -1.11 -44.10 -29.03
C PRO A 73 -0.93 -42.76 -29.73
N ALA A 74 -1.93 -41.88 -29.57
CA ALA A 74 -1.82 -40.51 -30.06
C ALA A 74 -0.63 -39.87 -29.35
N VAL A 75 0.41 -39.52 -30.12
CA VAL A 75 1.55 -38.78 -29.61
C VAL A 75 1.02 -37.42 -29.17
N ASN A 76 0.94 -37.23 -27.85
CA ASN A 76 0.44 -36.02 -27.25
C ASN A 76 1.47 -34.90 -27.44
N ASN A 77 1.38 -34.19 -28.57
CA ASN A 77 2.17 -32.99 -28.86
C ASN A 77 1.65 -31.77 -28.07
N TYR A 78 1.29 -31.96 -26.80
CA TYR A 78 0.92 -30.86 -25.93
C TYR A 78 2.19 -30.12 -25.52
N VAL A 79 2.51 -29.07 -26.26
CA VAL A 79 3.51 -28.08 -25.85
C VAL A 79 2.83 -27.19 -24.82
N ALA A 80 3.22 -27.33 -23.56
CA ALA A 80 2.75 -26.46 -22.49
C ALA A 80 3.03 -24.99 -22.87
N PRO A 81 2.04 -24.08 -22.75
CA PRO A 81 2.28 -22.67 -23.00
C PRO A 81 3.42 -22.18 -22.10
N PRO A 82 4.32 -21.32 -22.61
CA PRO A 82 5.38 -20.75 -21.78
C PRO A 82 4.74 -20.02 -20.60
N VAL A 83 5.13 -20.44 -19.40
CA VAL A 83 4.71 -19.80 -18.15
C VAL A 83 5.19 -18.35 -18.20
N GLN A 84 4.27 -17.40 -18.34
CA GLN A 84 4.61 -15.99 -18.26
C GLN A 84 5.15 -15.72 -16.86
N SER A 85 6.41 -15.32 -16.76
CA SER A 85 6.99 -14.88 -15.50
C SER A 85 6.32 -13.57 -15.10
N TYR A 86 5.37 -13.64 -14.17
CA TYR A 86 4.83 -12.45 -13.54
C TYR A 86 5.95 -11.77 -12.75
N GLN A 87 6.51 -10.69 -13.30
CA GLN A 87 7.32 -9.79 -12.47
C GLN A 87 6.40 -9.23 -11.38
N SER A 88 6.72 -9.55 -10.13
CA SER A 88 6.03 -8.94 -9.00
C SER A 88 6.32 -7.45 -9.02
N GLU A 89 5.26 -6.63 -9.11
CA GLU A 89 5.37 -5.17 -9.02
C GLU A 89 6.12 -4.81 -7.72
N PRO A 90 7.04 -3.82 -7.74
CA PRO A 90 7.75 -3.40 -6.55
C PRO A 90 6.73 -2.97 -5.49
N GLN A 91 6.68 -3.71 -4.39
CA GLN A 91 5.73 -3.41 -3.32
C GLN A 91 6.22 -2.17 -2.56
N ILE A 92 5.58 -1.02 -2.79
CA ILE A 92 5.78 0.14 -1.92
C ILE A 92 5.21 -0.22 -0.54
N ASN A 93 6.07 -0.25 0.47
CA ASN A 93 5.66 -0.43 1.85
C ASN A 93 5.01 0.88 2.35
N VAL A 94 3.71 0.83 2.61
CA VAL A 94 2.92 1.95 3.13
C VAL A 94 2.18 1.51 4.38
N GLY A 95 2.43 2.20 5.49
CA GLY A 95 1.71 2.00 6.76
C GLY A 95 0.88 3.21 7.14
N TYR A 96 -0.27 2.98 7.77
CA TYR A 96 -1.15 4.03 8.29
C TYR A 96 -1.06 4.09 9.82
N ILE A 97 -0.61 5.24 10.34
CA ILE A 97 -0.48 5.45 11.79
C ILE A 97 -1.78 6.03 12.36
N GLY A 98 -2.39 6.98 11.67
CA GLY A 98 -3.58 7.68 12.12
C GLY A 98 -3.73 9.03 11.44
N PHE A 99 -4.60 9.89 11.96
CA PHE A 99 -4.82 11.23 11.42
C PHE A 99 -4.96 12.24 12.55
N ILE A 100 -4.66 13.49 12.23
CA ILE A 100 -4.88 14.65 13.09
C ILE A 100 -5.91 15.54 12.42
N GLU A 101 -6.83 16.12 13.19
CA GLU A 101 -7.78 17.11 12.69
C GLU A 101 -7.41 18.48 13.22
N ASN A 102 -7.42 19.48 12.33
CA ASN A 102 -7.30 20.87 12.76
C ASN A 102 -8.61 21.30 13.43
N LEU A 103 -8.53 21.82 14.66
CA LEU A 103 -9.70 22.28 15.43
C LEU A 103 -10.48 23.41 14.74
N ASN A 104 -9.81 24.25 13.95
CA ASN A 104 -10.42 25.40 13.29
C ASN A 104 -11.19 24.99 12.03
N ASP A 105 -10.58 24.12 11.20
CA ASP A 105 -11.09 23.83 9.86
C ASP A 105 -11.67 22.41 9.71
N LYS A 106 -11.54 21.56 10.74
CA LYS A 106 -11.91 20.13 10.75
C LYS A 106 -11.36 19.33 9.56
N LYS A 107 -10.25 19.80 8.99
CA LYS A 107 -9.57 19.12 7.89
C LYS A 107 -8.65 18.04 8.46
N PRO A 108 -8.83 16.76 8.09
CA PRO A 108 -7.96 15.70 8.54
C PRO A 108 -6.65 15.67 7.74
N THR A 109 -5.54 15.53 8.44
CA THR A 109 -4.20 15.26 7.89
C THR A 109 -3.78 13.88 8.34
N ALA A 110 -3.54 12.97 7.40
CA ALA A 110 -3.10 11.62 7.70
C ALA A 110 -1.61 11.58 8.00
N ILE A 111 -1.24 10.71 8.94
CA ILE A 111 0.13 10.37 9.28
C ILE A 111 0.39 8.98 8.70
N VAL A 112 1.29 8.93 7.72
CA VAL A 112 1.60 7.71 6.96
C VAL A 112 3.09 7.43 6.95
N THR A 113 3.46 6.17 6.89
CA THR A 113 4.84 5.72 6.67
C THR A 113 4.96 5.21 5.26
N ILE A 114 5.92 5.74 4.50
CA ILE A 114 6.22 5.30 3.13
C ILE A 114 7.71 5.00 3.09
N MET A 115 8.08 3.74 2.80
CA MET A 115 9.48 3.29 2.79
C MET A 115 10.22 3.72 4.07
N ASP A 116 9.63 3.41 5.22
CA ASP A 116 10.16 3.67 6.57
C ASP A 116 10.36 5.16 6.92
N LYS A 117 9.82 6.08 6.11
CA LYS A 117 9.79 7.51 6.39
C LYS A 117 8.36 7.96 6.68
N GLN A 118 8.20 8.75 7.74
CA GLN A 118 6.91 9.29 8.14
C GLN A 118 6.62 10.59 7.39
N TYR A 119 5.40 10.70 6.88
CA TYR A 119 4.89 11.87 6.17
C TYR A 119 3.52 12.27 6.75
N MET A 120 3.28 13.57 6.77
CA MET A 120 1.94 14.12 6.98
C MET A 120 1.37 14.47 5.60
N MET A 121 0.19 13.95 5.30
CA MET A 121 -0.43 14.08 3.98
C MET A 121 -1.90 14.46 4.12
N ASN A 122 -2.34 15.45 3.35
CA ASN A 122 -3.74 15.80 3.17
C ASN A 122 -4.34 15.03 1.98
N VAL A 123 -5.66 15.01 1.90
CA VAL A 123 -6.35 14.44 0.74
C VAL A 123 -5.92 15.18 -0.53
N GLY A 124 -5.40 14.45 -1.51
CA GLY A 124 -4.87 14.99 -2.76
C GLY A 124 -3.34 15.06 -2.82
N ASP A 125 -2.65 15.03 -1.67
CA ASP A 125 -1.18 15.09 -1.63
C ASP A 125 -0.56 13.81 -2.18
N GLU A 126 0.62 13.96 -2.78
CA GLU A 126 1.40 12.86 -3.35
C GLU A 126 2.83 12.89 -2.82
N GLN A 127 3.30 11.76 -2.29
CA GLN A 127 4.65 11.58 -1.77
C GLN A 127 5.21 10.25 -2.24
N ASN A 128 6.42 10.24 -2.81
CA ASN A 128 7.09 9.05 -3.34
C ASN A 128 6.21 8.19 -4.27
N GLY A 129 5.39 8.82 -5.13
CA GLY A 129 4.48 8.12 -6.05
C GLY A 129 3.25 7.49 -5.40
N VAL A 130 2.99 7.81 -4.13
CA VAL A 130 1.78 7.44 -3.39
C VAL A 130 0.91 8.68 -3.21
N LYS A 131 -0.27 8.68 -3.80
CA LYS A 131 -1.26 9.76 -3.66
C LYS A 131 -2.32 9.40 -2.65
N LEU A 132 -2.61 10.29 -1.70
CA LEU A 132 -3.67 10.09 -0.72
C LEU A 132 -5.02 10.50 -1.31
N ILE A 133 -5.98 9.57 -1.34
CA ILE A 133 -7.31 9.79 -1.92
C ILE A 133 -8.37 10.02 -0.84
N ALA A 134 -8.31 9.29 0.27
CA ALA A 134 -9.27 9.44 1.35
C ALA A 134 -8.67 9.07 2.70
N ILE A 135 -9.16 9.73 3.75
CA ILE A 135 -8.78 9.51 5.14
C ILE A 135 -10.04 9.08 5.90
N ASN A 136 -9.97 7.94 6.59
CA ASN A 136 -11.00 7.48 7.51
C ASN A 136 -10.35 7.06 8.84
N HIS A 137 -11.17 6.88 9.87
CA HIS A 137 -10.68 6.62 11.23
C HIS A 137 -9.81 5.36 11.34
N GLY A 138 -10.20 4.28 10.66
CA GLY A 138 -9.47 2.99 10.69
C GLY A 138 -8.71 2.64 9.41
N GLN A 139 -8.82 3.46 8.35
CA GLN A 139 -8.22 3.15 7.05
C GLN A 139 -7.97 4.39 6.20
N ILE A 140 -7.01 4.28 5.30
CA ILE A 140 -6.77 5.25 4.24
C ILE A 140 -6.86 4.59 2.87
N THR A 141 -7.28 5.37 1.88
CA THR A 141 -7.23 4.96 0.48
C THR A 141 -6.10 5.73 -0.20
N ILE A 142 -5.15 5.01 -0.75
CA ILE A 142 -4.03 5.55 -1.51
C ILE A 142 -4.12 5.11 -2.96
N LYS A 143 -3.48 5.86 -3.86
CA LYS A 143 -3.22 5.47 -5.23
C LYS A 143 -1.72 5.36 -5.44
N ALA A 144 -1.27 4.17 -5.78
CA ALA A 144 0.14 3.87 -6.08
C ALA A 144 0.20 3.13 -7.41
N HIS A 145 1.13 3.51 -8.28
CA HIS A 145 1.29 2.91 -9.62
C HIS A 145 -0.02 2.82 -10.43
N GLY A 146 -0.87 3.85 -10.31
CA GLY A 146 -2.17 3.90 -11.01
C GLY A 146 -3.30 3.08 -10.39
N LYS A 147 -3.03 2.22 -9.40
CA LYS A 147 -4.03 1.39 -8.72
C LYS A 147 -4.39 1.97 -7.35
N ASN A 148 -5.66 1.85 -6.98
CA ASN A 148 -6.13 2.23 -5.65
C ASN A 148 -5.91 1.08 -4.66
N LYS A 149 -5.36 1.37 -3.48
CA LYS A 149 -5.11 0.41 -2.41
C LYS A 149 -5.63 0.99 -1.09
N THR A 150 -6.28 0.15 -0.30
CA THR A 150 -6.74 0.51 1.05
C THR A 150 -5.75 -0.04 2.07
N ILE A 151 -5.29 0.82 2.97
CA ILE A 151 -4.37 0.48 4.05
C ILE A 151 -5.11 0.69 5.36
N PHE A 152 -5.16 -0.36 6.18
CA PHE A 152 -5.76 -0.30 7.51
C PHE A 152 -4.77 0.28 8.51
N LYS A 153 -5.29 0.88 9.57
CA LYS A 153 -4.48 1.40 10.67
C LYS A 153 -3.74 0.24 11.32
N ASN A 154 -2.44 0.41 11.55
CA ASN A 154 -1.71 -0.56 12.34
C ASN A 154 -2.17 -0.40 13.80
N ASP A 155 -2.93 -1.39 14.29
CA ASP A 155 -3.16 -1.56 15.72
C ASP A 155 -1.87 -2.14 16.31
N ASN A 156 -1.25 -1.37 17.21
CA ASN A 156 -0.02 -1.74 17.90
C ASN A 156 -0.38 -2.28 19.30
#